data_AF-A0A7C2DQV7-F1
#
_entry.id   AF-A0A7C2DQV7-F1
#
_cell.length_a   1.000
_cell.length_b   1.000
_cell.length_c   1.000
_cell.angle_alpha   90.00
_cell.angle_beta   90.00
_cell.angle_gamma   90.00
#
_symmetry.space_group_name_H-M   'P 1'
#
loop_
_entity.id
_entity.type
_entity.pdbx_description
1 polymer ?
#
loop_
_entity_poly.entity_id
_entity_poly.type
_entity_poly.pdbx_seq_one_letter_code
_entity_poly.pdbx_strand_id
1 'polypeptide(L)'
;MHGVSYITYAFIVIAALIVTLVWLRFFSTLASPIVGAEVKSSANFIALQLATYINSLVPAREGQEFTTTLPKTNCSIYIDEYDVSVKAKDKTATIPHLVFPVEAYSLQCSSEREVRVRLIREKDKIVVIGD
;
A
#
# COMPACT_ATOMS: atom_id res chain seq x y z
N MET A 1 -40.90 -35.90 -32.55
CA MET A 1 -39.85 -34.85 -32.70
C MET A 1 -40.58 -33.54 -32.95
N HIS A 2 -40.54 -32.45 -32.19
CA HIS A 2 -39.85 -32.05 -30.96
C HIS A 2 -40.79 -31.04 -30.28
N GLY A 3 -41.41 -31.44 -29.17
CA GLY A 3 -42.26 -30.57 -28.35
C GLY A 3 -41.58 -30.24 -27.03
N VAL A 4 -40.30 -29.86 -27.07
CA VAL A 4 -39.63 -29.37 -25.85
C VAL A 4 -40.23 -28.01 -25.57
N SER A 5 -41.15 -27.97 -24.62
CA SER A 5 -41.94 -26.79 -24.25
C SER A 5 -41.00 -25.61 -23.98
N TYR A 6 -41.35 -24.43 -24.49
CA TYR A 6 -40.62 -23.17 -24.33
C TYR A 6 -40.22 -22.89 -22.86
N ILE A 7 -41.04 -23.39 -21.94
CA ILE A 7 -40.83 -23.38 -20.48
C ILE A 7 -39.52 -24.07 -20.10
N THR A 8 -39.23 -25.25 -20.66
CA THR A 8 -38.00 -26.02 -20.39
C THR A 8 -36.75 -25.25 -20.82
N TYR A 9 -36.81 -24.55 -21.95
CA TYR A 9 -35.70 -23.72 -22.44
C TYR A 9 -35.45 -22.51 -21.53
N ALA A 10 -36.53 -21.87 -21.04
CA ALA A 10 -36.44 -20.78 -20.07
C ALA A 10 -35.77 -21.23 -18.75
N PHE A 11 -36.12 -22.42 -18.23
CA PHE A 11 -35.47 -22.96 -17.04
C PHE A 11 -33.98 -23.23 -17.22
N ILE A 12 -33.56 -23.75 -18.39
CA ILE A 12 -32.13 -23.99 -18.69
C ILE A 12 -31.36 -22.66 -18.76
N VAL A 13 -31.94 -21.64 -19.39
CA VAL A 13 -31.32 -20.31 -19.48
C VAL A 13 -31.20 -19.67 -18.10
N ILE A 14 -32.24 -19.72 -17.28
CA ILE A 14 -32.21 -19.19 -15.91
C ILE A 14 -31.18 -19.94 -15.06
N ALA A 15 -31.12 -21.27 -15.15
CA ALA A 15 -30.12 -22.07 -14.44
C ALA A 15 -28.69 -21.71 -14.87
N ALA A 16 -28.44 -21.53 -16.17
CA ALA A 16 -27.14 -21.10 -16.68
C ALA A 16 -26.75 -19.70 -16.19
N LEU A 17 -27.72 -18.77 -16.10
CA LEU A 17 -27.54 -17.41 -15.60
C LEU A 17 -27.22 -17.39 -14.10
N ILE A 18 -27.89 -18.25 -13.30
CA ILE A 18 -27.58 -18.42 -11.88
C ILE A 18 -26.18 -18.97 -11.69
N VAL A 19 -25.79 -20.01 -12.44
CA VAL A 19 -24.45 -20.60 -12.37
C VAL A 19 -23.39 -19.55 -12.71
N THR A 20 -23.56 -18.76 -13.79
CA THR A 20 -22.61 -17.70 -14.14
C THR A 20 -22.49 -16.63 -13.05
N LEU A 21 -23.61 -16.22 -12.43
CA LEU A 21 -23.58 -15.28 -11.30
C LEU A 21 -22.86 -15.84 -10.07
N VAL A 22 -23.04 -17.13 -9.76
CA VAL A 22 -22.34 -17.81 -8.67
C VAL A 22 -20.82 -17.86 -8.94
N TRP A 23 -20.42 -18.19 -10.17
CA TRP A 23 -19.02 -18.19 -10.58
C TRP A 23 -18.40 -16.79 -10.49
N LEU A 24 -19.10 -15.74 -10.95
CA LEU A 24 -18.68 -14.34 -10.81
C LEU A 24 -18.46 -13.94 -9.34
N ARG A 25 -19.37 -14.37 -8.44
CA ARG A 25 -19.26 -14.11 -7.00
C ARG A 25 -18.12 -14.87 -6.35
N PHE A 26 -17.82 -16.08 -6.82
CA PHE A 26 -16.68 -16.87 -6.34
C PHE A 26 -15.34 -16.26 -6.76
N PHE A 27 -15.22 -15.78 -8.01
CA PHE A 27 -14.01 -15.09 -8.45
C PHE A 27 -13.78 -13.76 -7.73
N SER A 28 -14.83 -12.99 -7.43
CA SER A 28 -14.68 -11.75 -6.67
C SER A 28 -14.23 -11.97 -5.22
N THR A 29 -14.65 -13.09 -4.61
CA THR A 29 -14.19 -13.47 -3.26
C THR A 29 -12.74 -13.94 -3.23
N LEU A 30 -12.22 -14.56 -4.30
CA LEU A 30 -10.81 -14.94 -4.41
C LEU A 30 -9.88 -13.75 -4.71
N ALA A 31 -10.36 -12.72 -5.40
CA ALA A 31 -9.56 -11.53 -5.70
C ALA A 31 -9.31 -10.66 -4.46
N SER A 32 -10.26 -10.59 -3.53
CA SER A 32 -10.16 -9.80 -2.31
C SER A 32 -8.92 -10.10 -1.42
N PRO A 33 -8.62 -11.37 -1.05
CA PRO A 33 -7.45 -11.68 -0.24
C PRO A 33 -6.12 -11.40 -0.97
N ILE A 34 -6.07 -11.57 -2.29
CA ILE A 34 -4.87 -11.30 -3.10
C ILE A 34 -4.54 -9.80 -3.06
N VAL A 35 -5.55 -8.95 -3.32
CA VAL A 35 -5.39 -7.49 -3.25
C VAL A 35 -5.03 -7.03 -1.83
N GLY A 36 -5.61 -7.67 -0.80
CA GLY A 36 -5.28 -7.37 0.60
C GLY A 36 -3.84 -7.73 0.97
N ALA A 37 -3.31 -8.83 0.46
CA ALA A 37 -1.93 -9.26 0.69
C ALA A 37 -0.92 -8.33 0.00
N GLU A 38 -1.21 -7.92 -1.24
CA GLU A 38 -0.38 -6.98 -2.00
C GLU A 38 -0.29 -5.62 -1.29
N VAL A 39 -1.42 -5.06 -0.85
CA VAL A 39 -1.46 -3.77 -0.13
C VAL A 39 -0.68 -3.84 1.18
N LYS A 40 -0.77 -4.95 1.92
CA LYS A 40 0.01 -5.17 3.15
C LYS A 40 1.51 -5.25 2.85
N SER A 41 1.90 -5.93 1.76
CA SER A 41 3.29 -6.04 1.32
C SER A 41 3.86 -4.67 0.94
N SER A 42 3.09 -3.85 0.21
CA SER A 42 3.49 -2.49 -0.17
C SER A 42 3.66 -1.58 1.04
N ALA A 43 2.74 -1.62 2.02
CA ALA A 43 2.87 -0.83 3.26
C ALA A 43 4.12 -1.23 4.05
N ASN A 44 4.37 -2.54 4.20
CA ASN A 44 5.58 -3.05 4.86
C ASN A 44 6.85 -2.63 4.14
N PHE A 45 6.87 -2.72 2.81
CA PHE A 45 8.02 -2.34 2.00
C PHE A 45 8.36 -0.86 2.18
N ILE A 46 7.36 0.03 2.09
CA ILE A 46 7.55 1.47 2.27
C ILE A 46 8.07 1.79 3.68
N ALA A 47 7.45 1.20 4.71
CA ALA A 47 7.84 1.43 6.10
C ALA A 47 9.29 0.98 6.34
N LEU A 48 9.65 -0.20 5.86
CA LEU A 48 11.00 -0.75 5.98
C LEU A 48 12.04 0.07 5.23
N GLN A 49 11.71 0.50 4.02
CA GLN A 49 12.58 1.32 3.19
C GLN A 49 12.89 2.66 3.87
N LEU A 50 11.86 3.37 4.35
CA LEU A 50 12.04 4.64 5.06
C LEU A 50 12.81 4.46 6.38
N ALA A 51 12.47 3.46 7.18
CA ALA A 51 13.17 3.17 8.43
C ALA A 51 14.67 2.89 8.18
N THR A 52 14.99 2.13 7.12
CA THR A 52 16.36 1.83 6.73
C THR A 52 17.13 3.09 6.33
N TYR A 53 16.49 3.99 5.58
CA TYR A 53 17.13 5.26 5.19
C TYR A 53 17.34 6.21 6.37
N ILE A 54 16.37 6.32 7.27
CA ILE A 54 16.52 7.05 8.54
C ILE A 54 17.73 6.50 9.29
N ASN A 55 17.81 5.18 9.48
CA ASN A 55 18.93 4.53 10.15
C ASN A 55 20.28 4.81 9.49
N SER A 56 20.32 4.84 8.17
CA SER A 56 21.53 5.13 7.41
C SER A 56 22.00 6.58 7.56
N LEU A 57 21.08 7.51 7.85
CA LEU A 57 21.36 8.93 8.05
C LEU A 57 21.77 9.27 9.50
N VAL A 58 21.45 8.43 10.49
CA VAL A 58 21.87 8.66 11.88
C VAL A 58 23.39 8.89 12.00
N PRO A 59 24.27 8.03 11.43
CA PRO A 59 25.72 8.26 11.46
C PRO A 59 26.23 9.20 10.36
N ALA A 60 25.36 9.75 9.52
CA ALA A 60 25.74 10.59 8.38
C ALA A 60 26.25 11.97 8.81
N ARG A 61 26.96 12.65 7.90
CA ARG A 61 27.38 14.04 8.12
C ARG A 61 26.17 14.98 8.01
N GLU A 62 26.21 16.07 8.77
CA GLU A 62 25.22 17.16 8.65
C GLU A 62 25.18 17.68 7.20
N GLY A 63 23.97 17.90 6.69
CA GLY A 63 23.71 18.29 5.30
C GLY A 63 23.68 17.13 4.31
N GLN A 64 23.90 15.88 4.74
CA GLN A 64 23.75 14.73 3.86
C GLN A 64 22.27 14.49 3.54
N GLU A 65 21.98 14.31 2.26
CA GLU A 65 20.63 14.08 1.77
C GLU A 65 20.51 12.69 1.15
N PHE A 66 19.36 12.06 1.36
CA PHE A 66 18.96 10.84 0.69
C PHE A 66 17.63 11.06 -0.02
N THR A 67 17.55 10.69 -1.30
CA THR A 67 16.32 10.82 -2.09
C THR A 67 15.84 9.44 -2.49
N THR A 68 14.57 9.15 -2.22
CA THR A 68 13.90 7.92 -2.62
C THR A 68 12.58 8.20 -3.34
N THR A 69 12.14 7.28 -4.17
CA THR A 69 10.78 7.27 -4.71
C THR A 69 9.92 6.29 -3.94
N LEU A 70 8.67 6.69 -3.70
CA LEU A 70 7.63 5.85 -3.15
C LEU A 70 6.80 5.25 -4.30
N PRO A 71 6.40 3.97 -4.21
CA PRO A 71 5.62 3.32 -5.24
C PRO A 71 4.23 3.95 -5.38
N LYS A 72 3.61 3.78 -6.56
CA LYS A 72 2.26 4.26 -6.88
C LYS A 72 1.20 3.51 -6.07
N THR A 73 0.97 3.93 -4.84
CA THR A 73 0.01 3.34 -3.92
C THR A 73 -0.62 4.46 -3.12
N ASN A 74 -1.93 4.38 -2.87
CA ASN A 74 -2.58 5.32 -1.96
C ASN A 74 -2.23 4.93 -0.52
N CYS A 75 -1.39 5.73 0.11
CA CYS A 75 -0.97 5.57 1.50
C CYS A 75 -0.75 6.90 2.22
N SER A 76 -0.82 6.84 3.54
CA SER A 76 -0.40 7.89 4.47
C SER A 76 0.75 7.37 5.29
N ILE A 77 1.77 8.21 5.48
CA ILE A 77 3.00 7.86 6.20
C ILE A 77 3.08 8.76 7.42
N TYR A 78 3.27 8.13 8.56
CA TYR A 78 3.54 8.76 9.85
C TYR A 78 4.90 8.30 10.33
N ILE A 79 5.73 9.24 10.77
CA ILE A 79 7.08 8.96 11.26
C ILE A 79 7.19 9.66 12.60
N ASP A 80 7.56 8.91 13.64
CA ASP A 80 7.86 9.47 14.96
C ASP A 80 9.34 9.28 15.32
N GLU A 81 9.69 9.34 16.60
CA GLU A 81 11.07 9.19 17.07
C GLU A 81 11.56 7.73 17.07
N TYR A 82 10.64 6.76 17.03
CA TYR A 82 10.92 5.34 17.23
C TYR A 82 10.51 4.47 16.04
N ASP A 83 9.46 4.85 15.31
CA ASP A 83 8.87 4.04 14.26
C ASP A 83 8.40 4.83 13.02
N VAL A 84 8.37 4.09 11.91
CA VAL A 84 7.72 4.47 10.67
C VAL A 84 6.45 3.67 10.53
N SER A 85 5.32 4.36 10.53
CA SER A 85 3.98 3.80 10.38
C SER A 85 3.37 4.18 9.03
N VAL A 86 3.09 3.19 8.19
CA VAL A 86 2.51 3.37 6.86
C VAL A 86 1.13 2.73 6.80
N LYS A 87 0.13 3.54 6.48
CA LYS A 87 -1.25 3.09 6.29
C LYS A 87 -1.61 3.12 4.81
N ALA A 88 -1.89 1.96 4.23
CA ALA A 88 -2.37 1.80 2.87
C ALA A 88 -3.74 1.09 2.89
N LYS A 89 -4.80 1.78 2.43
CA LYS A 89 -6.19 1.35 2.58
C LYS A 89 -6.49 0.95 4.04
N ASP A 90 -6.88 -0.31 4.27
CA ASP A 90 -7.26 -0.86 5.57
C ASP A 90 -6.12 -1.60 6.29
N LYS A 91 -4.88 -1.46 5.78
CA LYS A 91 -3.69 -2.12 6.33
C LYS A 91 -2.70 -1.08 6.85
N THR A 92 -2.17 -1.35 8.04
CA THR A 92 -1.11 -0.56 8.64
C THR A 92 0.12 -1.46 8.83
N ALA A 93 1.28 -0.92 8.49
CA ALA A 93 2.58 -1.50 8.73
C ALA A 93 3.39 -0.53 9.58
N THR A 94 4.03 -1.04 10.64
CA THR A 94 4.88 -0.24 11.52
C THR A 94 6.23 -0.91 11.62
N ILE A 95 7.30 -0.17 11.33
CA ILE A 95 8.67 -0.66 11.37
C ILE A 95 9.49 0.27 12.25
N PRO A 96 10.19 -0.26 13.27
CA PRO A 96 11.04 0.56 14.13
C PRO A 96 12.30 1.03 13.40
N HIS A 97 12.81 2.18 13.83
CA HIS A 97 14.11 2.72 13.45
C HIS A 97 14.96 3.04 14.69
N LEU A 98 16.22 3.43 14.46
CA LEU A 98 17.13 3.92 15.50
C LEU A 98 16.54 5.18 16.10
N VAL A 99 16.57 5.25 17.43
CA VAL A 99 16.06 6.40 18.19
C VAL A 99 16.83 7.65 17.79
N PHE A 100 16.16 8.50 17.02
CA PHE A 100 16.70 9.74 16.52
C PHE A 100 15.53 10.68 16.19
N PRO A 101 15.60 11.97 16.54
CA PRO A 101 14.50 12.90 16.23
C PRO A 101 14.25 12.97 14.71
N VAL A 102 13.02 12.71 14.30
CA VAL A 102 12.59 12.84 12.90
C VAL A 102 11.47 13.86 12.82
N GLU A 103 11.60 14.82 11.91
CA GLU A 103 10.56 15.78 11.58
C GLU A 103 10.05 15.48 10.17
N ALA A 104 8.81 15.05 10.06
CA ALA A 104 8.16 14.78 8.79
C ALA A 104 7.03 15.77 8.55
N TYR A 105 7.06 16.43 7.39
CA TYR A 105 5.88 17.11 6.86
C TYR A 105 4.86 16.07 6.41
N SER A 106 3.56 16.40 6.33
CA SER A 106 2.49 15.47 5.94
C SER A 106 2.84 14.67 4.67
N LEU A 107 3.30 13.43 4.84
CA LEU A 107 3.69 12.53 3.75
C LEU A 107 2.47 11.74 3.29
N GLN A 108 1.99 12.06 2.09
CA GLN A 108 0.97 11.28 1.40
C GLN A 108 1.54 10.68 0.13
N CYS A 109 1.27 9.40 -0.06
CA CYS A 109 1.56 8.70 -1.30
C CYS A 109 0.45 8.97 -2.33
N SER A 110 0.73 8.74 -3.61
CA SER A 110 -0.28 8.84 -4.68
C SER A 110 -0.48 7.50 -5.37
N SER A 111 -1.73 7.18 -5.71
CA SER A 111 -2.05 6.05 -6.60
C SER A 111 -1.79 6.35 -8.08
N GLU A 112 -1.59 7.62 -8.44
CA GLU A 112 -1.46 8.06 -9.85
C GLU A 112 -0.01 8.33 -10.23
N ARG A 113 0.76 8.90 -9.31
CA ARG A 113 2.17 9.26 -9.51
C ARG A 113 3.07 8.67 -8.44
N GLU A 114 4.33 8.46 -8.80
CA GLU A 114 5.35 8.19 -7.79
C GLU A 114 5.61 9.48 -7.02
N VAL A 115 5.75 9.36 -5.70
CA VAL A 115 6.04 10.48 -4.81
C VAL A 115 7.52 10.43 -4.47
N ARG A 116 8.21 11.55 -4.66
CA ARG A 116 9.63 11.63 -4.31
C ARG A 116 9.74 12.10 -2.87
N VAL A 117 10.56 11.43 -2.08
CA VAL A 117 10.81 11.78 -0.69
C VAL A 117 12.29 12.06 -0.51
N ARG A 118 12.58 13.18 0.13
CA ARG A 118 13.93 13.61 0.50
C ARG A 118 14.05 13.52 2.02
N LEU A 119 15.10 12.85 2.48
CA LEU A 119 15.49 12.79 3.88
C LEU A 119 16.79 13.55 4.03
N ILE A 120 16.83 14.53 4.94
CA ILE A 120 17.96 15.43 5.12
C ILE A 120 18.45 15.29 6.55
N ARG A 121 19.73 15.00 6.72
CA ARG A 121 20.37 14.98 8.05
C ARG A 121 20.70 16.41 8.46
N GLU A 122 19.96 16.96 9.43
CA GLU A 122 20.32 18.21 10.09
C GLU A 122 21.25 17.95 11.28
N LYS A 123 21.46 18.91 12.19
CA LYS A 123 22.36 18.75 13.34
C LYS A 123 21.82 17.76 14.37
N ASP A 124 20.57 17.92 14.76
CA ASP A 124 19.90 17.21 15.86
C ASP A 124 18.70 16.36 15.41
N LYS A 125 18.32 16.44 14.14
CA LYS A 125 17.17 15.72 13.59
C LYS A 125 17.38 15.28 12.14
N ILE A 126 16.47 14.45 11.65
CA ILE A 126 16.30 14.12 10.23
C ILE A 126 15.00 14.76 9.75
N VAL A 127 15.07 15.57 8.70
CA VAL A 127 13.90 16.22 8.10
C VAL A 127 13.46 15.42 6.88
N VAL A 128 12.17 15.08 6.81
CA VAL A 128 11.57 14.32 5.72
C VAL A 128 10.57 15.18 4.95
N ILE A 129 10.80 15.32 3.64
CA ILE A 129 10.06 16.19 2.73
C ILE A 129 9.55 15.36 1.54
N GLY A 130 8.27 15.50 1.19
CA GLY A 130 7.67 14.86 0.00
C GLY A 130 7.33 15.86 -1.11
N ASP A 131 7.55 15.47 -2.37
CA ASP A 131 7.20 16.18 -3.63
C ASP A 131 6.08 15.46 -4.43
#